data_AF-A0A402AZV8-F1
#
_entry.id   AF-A0A402AZV8-F1
#
_cell.length_a   1.000
_cell.length_b   1.000
_cell.length_c   1.000
_cell.angle_alpha   90.00
_cell.angle_beta   90.00
_cell.angle_gamma   90.00
#
_symmetry.space_group_name_H-M   'P 1'
#
loop_
_entity.id
_entity.type
_entity.pdbx_description
1 polymer ?
#
loop_
_entity_poly.entity_id
_entity_poly.type
_entity_poly.pdbx_seq_one_letter_code
_entity_poly.pdbx_strand_id
1 'polypeptide(L)'
;MPMLFPYDRYETLTEPFTVYYPASEETLARMVAEKMQKAGKLLSQLLQIELPDFEVLIVDMEDWPLVPHSETEEVDSPHPYMTDLTTPPTLVVPTELDVIFGEVTPEKFAFMLYHELTVAYLEEDSRPWPEVTPLWADEWQFKYIALWLTQQLDGVKGVVNKDVREQYEEAFEPEADGKTPVTVRGFDWYEDTTPEEYLTYELLLEQFAADLLEHQDISLITRFLSRYRIEREELLSDQVTKMLVESLDPQSEEWLEGLVYF
;
A
#
# COMPACT_ATOMS: atom_id res chain seq x y z
N MET A 1 22.84 23.31 -2.36
CA MET A 1 23.28 22.01 -1.82
C MET A 1 22.03 21.32 -1.35
N PRO A 2 21.81 20.02 -1.64
CA PRO A 2 20.78 19.29 -0.92
C PRO A 2 21.08 19.41 0.57
N MET A 3 20.08 19.76 1.37
CA MET A 3 20.22 19.79 2.82
C MET A 3 20.14 18.34 3.29
N LEU A 4 21.17 17.87 3.99
CA LEU A 4 21.20 16.52 4.52
C LEU A 4 20.25 16.42 5.72
N PHE A 5 19.51 15.32 5.82
CA PHE A 5 18.64 15.05 6.94
C PHE A 5 19.44 15.05 8.28
N PRO A 6 18.95 15.71 9.35
CA PRO A 6 19.73 15.95 10.56
C PRO A 6 19.65 14.78 11.56
N TYR A 7 20.15 13.60 11.15
CA TYR A 7 20.18 12.38 11.97
C TYR A 7 20.80 12.56 13.38
N ASP A 8 21.66 13.56 13.58
CA ASP A 8 22.28 13.88 14.89
C ASP A 8 21.28 14.40 15.95
N ARG A 9 20.05 14.72 15.55
CA ARG A 9 18.94 15.08 16.45
C ARG A 9 18.09 13.88 16.90
N TYR A 10 18.26 12.72 16.28
CA TYR A 10 17.38 11.57 16.41
C TYR A 10 18.00 10.52 17.35
N GLU A 11 17.17 9.87 18.16
CA GLU A 11 17.55 8.69 18.91
C GLU A 11 17.48 7.44 18.01
N THR A 12 18.05 6.32 18.47
CA THR A 12 18.14 5.09 17.66
C THR A 12 17.75 3.86 18.47
N LEU A 13 16.80 3.09 17.95
CA LEU A 13 16.44 1.74 18.36
C LEU A 13 17.09 0.78 17.35
N THR A 14 17.79 -0.26 17.80
CA THR A 14 18.59 -1.14 16.91
C THR A 14 18.07 -2.57 16.78
N GLU A 15 16.95 -2.89 17.44
CA GLU A 15 16.27 -4.19 17.31
C GLU A 15 14.77 -3.95 17.12
N PRO A 16 14.11 -4.63 16.15
CA PRO A 16 14.63 -5.72 15.33
C PRO A 16 15.35 -5.30 14.04
N PHE A 17 15.27 -4.02 13.68
CA PHE A 17 16.01 -3.30 12.64
C PHE A 17 16.26 -1.88 13.17
N THR A 18 17.04 -1.05 12.46
CA THR A 18 17.28 0.33 12.90
C THR A 18 16.02 1.17 12.77
N VAL A 19 15.67 1.91 13.83
CA VAL A 19 14.64 2.95 13.81
C VAL A 19 15.24 4.23 14.38
N TYR A 20 15.28 5.28 13.55
CA TYR A 20 15.58 6.64 13.98
C TYR A 20 14.28 7.34 14.37
N TYR A 21 14.28 8.09 15.48
CA TYR A 21 13.08 8.77 15.98
C TYR A 21 13.40 10.03 16.81
N PRO A 22 12.53 11.06 16.81
CA PRO A 22 12.67 12.20 17.71
C PRO A 22 12.57 11.74 19.18
N ALA A 23 13.28 12.38 20.10
CA ALA A 23 13.30 11.94 21.51
C ALA A 23 11.93 11.95 22.23
N SER A 24 10.89 12.60 21.68
CA SER A 24 9.51 12.51 22.16
C SER A 24 8.80 11.20 21.75
N GLU A 25 9.27 10.54 20.69
CA GLU A 25 8.54 9.52 19.94
C GLU A 25 9.00 8.08 20.22
N GLU A 26 9.66 7.82 21.35
CA GLU A 26 10.10 6.46 21.73
C GLU A 26 8.93 5.45 21.71
N THR A 27 7.72 5.89 22.07
CA THR A 27 6.52 5.04 22.05
C THR A 27 6.09 4.71 20.62
N LEU A 28 6.11 5.69 19.71
CA LEU A 28 5.79 5.50 18.30
C LEU A 28 6.84 4.58 17.64
N ALA A 29 8.13 4.82 17.89
CA ALA A 29 9.24 4.00 17.40
C ALA A 29 9.12 2.53 17.79
N ARG A 30 8.83 2.24 19.06
CA ARG A 30 8.61 0.87 19.53
C ARG A 30 7.37 0.22 18.91
N MET A 31 6.31 0.98 18.69
CA MET A 31 5.06 0.50 18.10
C MET A 31 5.22 0.17 16.61
N VAL A 32 5.85 1.06 15.83
CA VAL A 32 6.20 0.82 14.42
C VAL A 32 7.11 -0.40 14.30
N ALA A 33 8.17 -0.46 15.12
CA ALA A 33 9.10 -1.59 15.15
C ALA A 33 8.39 -2.93 15.42
N GLU A 34 7.48 -2.97 16.40
CA GLU A 34 6.71 -4.18 16.73
C GLU A 34 5.72 -4.57 15.62
N LYS A 35 5.01 -3.59 15.01
CA LYS A 35 4.08 -3.84 13.90
C LYS A 35 4.80 -4.41 12.68
N MET A 36 5.87 -3.76 12.23
CA MET A 36 6.64 -4.21 11.06
C MET A 36 7.31 -5.56 11.30
N GLN A 37 7.80 -5.85 12.52
CA GLN A 37 8.34 -7.17 12.81
C GLN A 37 7.28 -8.28 12.75
N LYS A 38 6.04 -8.01 13.21
CA LYS A 38 4.94 -8.99 13.16
C LYS A 38 4.43 -9.18 11.74
N ALA A 39 4.21 -8.10 11.01
CA ALA A 39 3.79 -8.12 9.61
C ALA A 39 4.84 -8.80 8.73
N GLY A 40 6.11 -8.44 8.89
CA GLY A 40 7.23 -9.07 8.22
C GLY A 40 7.23 -10.59 8.40
N LYS A 41 7.09 -11.09 9.63
CA LYS A 41 7.02 -12.55 9.89
C LYS A 41 5.86 -13.25 9.16
N LEU A 42 4.72 -12.57 8.97
CA LEU A 42 3.58 -13.10 8.22
C LEU A 42 3.82 -13.03 6.70
N LEU A 43 4.40 -11.93 6.20
CA LEU A 43 4.78 -11.76 4.80
C LEU A 43 5.84 -12.77 4.36
N SER A 44 6.90 -12.98 5.17
CA SER A 44 7.91 -14.00 4.85
C SER A 44 7.30 -15.40 4.71
N GLN A 45 6.30 -15.72 5.55
CA GLN A 45 5.60 -17.01 5.50
C GLN A 45 4.65 -17.10 4.30
N LEU A 46 3.99 -16.00 3.93
CA LEU A 46 3.05 -15.95 2.80
C LEU A 46 3.78 -16.01 1.45
N LEU A 47 4.80 -15.17 1.28
CA LEU A 47 5.49 -14.98 0.00
C LEU A 47 6.71 -15.90 -0.18
N GLN A 48 7.20 -16.52 0.90
CA GLN A 48 8.44 -17.33 0.92
C GLN A 48 9.70 -16.52 0.55
N ILE A 49 9.72 -15.25 0.93
CA ILE A 49 10.82 -14.28 0.79
C ILE A 49 11.31 -13.94 2.21
N GLU A 50 12.60 -13.64 2.40
CA GLU A 50 13.08 -13.14 3.70
C GLU A 50 12.58 -11.69 3.94
N LEU A 51 12.73 -11.17 5.15
CA LEU A 51 12.42 -9.75 5.42
C LEU A 51 13.42 -8.87 4.63
N PRO A 52 12.96 -7.91 3.79
CA PRO A 52 13.84 -6.93 3.17
C PRO A 52 14.74 -6.23 4.20
N ASP A 53 15.94 -5.82 3.77
CA ASP A 53 16.82 -5.00 4.60
C ASP A 53 16.40 -3.54 4.45
N PHE A 54 15.89 -2.93 5.52
CA PHE A 54 15.45 -1.54 5.55
C PHE A 54 15.64 -0.92 6.94
N GLU A 55 15.74 0.40 6.99
CA GLU A 55 15.65 1.19 8.22
C GLU A 55 14.29 1.90 8.30
N VAL A 56 13.88 2.31 9.51
CA VAL A 56 12.71 3.17 9.70
C VAL A 56 13.19 4.55 10.15
N LEU A 57 12.63 5.59 9.56
CA LEU A 57 12.88 6.97 9.94
C LEU A 57 11.56 7.62 10.33
N ILE A 58 11.31 7.72 11.64
CA ILE A 58 10.23 8.58 12.16
C ILE A 58 10.72 10.01 12.15
N VAL A 59 9.92 10.95 11.63
CA VAL A 59 10.32 12.33 11.35
C VAL A 59 9.42 13.32 12.06
N ASP A 60 10.03 14.26 12.80
CA ASP A 60 9.35 15.42 13.35
C ASP A 60 8.98 16.40 12.22
N MET A 61 7.77 16.97 12.24
CA MET A 61 7.30 17.86 11.19
C MET A 61 8.17 19.11 10.97
N GLU A 62 9.00 19.54 11.94
CA GLU A 62 10.00 20.59 11.73
C GLU A 62 11.11 20.19 10.73
N ASP A 63 11.42 18.90 10.62
CA ASP A 63 12.41 18.34 9.70
C ASP A 63 11.79 17.67 8.46
N TRP A 64 10.45 17.62 8.34
CA TRP A 64 9.76 16.99 7.20
C TRP A 64 10.23 17.51 5.81
N PRO A 65 10.48 18.82 5.59
CA PRO A 65 11.01 19.30 4.30
C PRO A 65 12.46 18.85 3.97
N LEU A 66 13.09 18.04 4.83
CA LEU A 66 14.45 17.52 4.69
C LEU A 66 14.49 15.99 4.49
N VAL A 67 13.35 15.30 4.51
CA VAL A 67 13.29 13.84 4.33
C VAL A 67 13.90 13.40 2.98
N PRO A 68 14.48 12.20 2.89
CA PRO A 68 14.76 11.59 1.59
C PRO A 68 13.43 11.33 0.86
N HIS A 69 13.22 11.99 -0.28
CA HIS A 69 12.02 11.86 -1.10
C HIS A 69 12.37 11.86 -2.60
N SER A 70 11.65 11.02 -3.35
CA SER A 70 11.71 10.87 -4.80
C SER A 70 10.75 11.85 -5.48
N GLU A 71 9.52 11.87 -4.99
CA GLU A 71 8.42 12.65 -5.54
C GLU A 71 8.03 13.83 -4.63
N THR A 72 7.40 14.87 -5.18
CA THR A 72 6.98 16.03 -4.38
C THR A 72 5.78 15.73 -3.49
N GLU A 73 4.91 14.78 -3.89
CA GLU A 73 3.74 14.34 -3.12
C GLU A 73 4.12 13.76 -1.75
N GLU A 74 5.23 13.02 -1.68
CA GLU A 74 5.81 12.47 -0.44
C GLU A 74 6.09 13.57 0.60
N VAL A 75 6.35 14.81 0.17
CA VAL A 75 6.57 15.97 1.06
C VAL A 75 5.31 16.80 1.25
N ASP A 76 4.55 17.03 0.17
CA ASP A 76 3.39 17.92 0.15
C ASP A 76 2.17 17.34 0.90
N SER A 77 2.07 16.01 1.03
CA SER A 77 1.00 15.30 1.75
C SER A 77 1.57 14.24 2.71
N PRO A 78 1.95 14.58 3.96
CA PRO A 78 2.65 13.66 4.86
C PRO A 78 1.95 12.31 5.08
N HIS A 79 2.61 11.21 4.67
CA HIS A 79 2.20 9.83 4.92
C HIS A 79 3.43 8.91 5.04
N PRO A 80 3.30 7.65 5.48
CA PRO A 80 4.40 6.70 5.46
C PRO A 80 4.68 6.24 4.04
N TYR A 81 5.95 6.25 3.62
CA TYR A 81 6.38 5.76 2.30
C TYR A 81 7.76 5.08 2.38
N MET A 82 8.02 4.12 1.48
CA MET A 82 9.35 3.53 1.29
C MET A 82 10.18 4.34 0.29
N THR A 83 11.49 4.52 0.54
CA THR A 83 12.41 5.16 -0.42
C THR A 83 13.76 4.44 -0.54
N ASP A 84 14.29 4.33 -1.77
CA ASP A 84 15.59 3.74 -2.10
C ASP A 84 16.74 4.78 -2.13
N LEU A 85 16.44 6.05 -1.85
CA LEU A 85 17.41 7.16 -1.85
C LEU A 85 18.41 7.09 -0.68
N THR A 86 18.19 6.19 0.27
CA THR A 86 19.11 5.82 1.35
C THR A 86 19.70 4.42 1.11
N THR A 87 20.69 4.02 1.90
CA THR A 87 21.19 2.63 1.84
C THR A 87 21.44 2.12 3.26
N PRO A 88 20.67 1.12 3.74
CA PRO A 88 19.57 0.43 3.03
C PRO A 88 18.36 1.36 2.76
N PRO A 89 17.35 0.91 2.00
CA PRO A 89 16.08 1.62 1.83
C PRO A 89 15.45 2.01 3.19
N THR A 90 14.66 3.08 3.20
CA THR A 90 14.07 3.63 4.43
C THR A 90 12.56 3.74 4.32
N LEU A 91 11.85 3.18 5.31
CA LEU A 91 10.45 3.51 5.58
C LEU A 91 10.42 4.84 6.33
N VAL A 92 10.06 5.92 5.63
CA VAL A 92 9.83 7.23 6.23
C VAL A 92 8.45 7.25 6.87
N VAL A 93 8.34 7.82 8.07
CA VAL A 93 7.09 7.84 8.87
C VAL A 93 6.93 9.22 9.50
N PRO A 94 5.94 10.03 9.13
CA PRO A 94 5.72 11.32 9.78
C PRO A 94 5.12 11.14 11.18
N THR A 95 5.35 12.11 12.08
CA THR A 95 4.63 12.18 13.37
C THR A 95 3.18 12.64 13.22
N GLU A 96 2.85 13.35 12.13
CA GLU A 96 1.49 13.82 11.82
C GLU A 96 1.16 13.44 10.36
N LEU A 97 0.03 12.74 10.14
CA LEU A 97 -0.45 12.45 8.79
C LEU A 97 -1.22 13.65 8.21
N ASP A 98 -1.24 13.74 6.88
CA ASP A 98 -2.09 14.71 6.19
C ASP A 98 -3.59 14.49 6.50
N VAL A 99 -4.34 15.59 6.53
CA VAL A 99 -5.78 15.60 6.80
C VAL A 99 -6.61 14.98 5.66
N ILE A 100 -6.06 14.85 4.46
CA ILE A 100 -6.70 14.19 3.31
C ILE A 100 -7.02 12.71 3.62
N PHE A 101 -6.24 12.08 4.51
CA PHE A 101 -6.49 10.71 4.98
C PHE A 101 -7.57 10.61 6.08
N GLY A 102 -8.25 11.71 6.45
CA GLY A 102 -9.37 11.72 7.38
C GLY A 102 -8.96 11.55 8.86
N GLU A 103 -9.80 10.87 9.65
CA GLU A 103 -9.51 10.59 11.06
C GLU A 103 -8.41 9.52 11.18
N VAL A 104 -7.28 9.89 11.81
CA VAL A 104 -6.15 8.98 12.02
C VAL A 104 -6.43 8.05 13.20
N THR A 105 -6.76 6.80 12.89
CA THR A 105 -6.89 5.72 13.88
C THR A 105 -5.62 4.87 13.95
N PRO A 106 -5.36 4.17 15.07
CA PRO A 106 -4.25 3.19 15.16
C PRO A 106 -4.31 2.12 14.07
N GLU A 107 -5.51 1.75 13.64
CA GLU A 107 -5.77 0.77 12.58
C GLU A 107 -5.45 1.33 11.19
N LYS A 108 -5.79 2.59 10.90
CA LYS A 108 -5.45 3.26 9.63
C LYS A 108 -3.94 3.46 9.48
N PHE A 109 -3.29 3.93 10.55
CA PHE A 109 -1.84 4.04 10.59
C PHE A 109 -1.14 2.68 10.43
N ALA A 110 -1.66 1.62 11.08
CA ALA A 110 -1.14 0.27 10.89
C ALA A 110 -1.26 -0.21 9.43
N PHE A 111 -2.41 0.02 8.80
CA PHE A 111 -2.67 -0.35 7.41
C PHE A 111 -1.70 0.35 6.44
N MET A 112 -1.43 1.65 6.61
CA MET A 112 -0.42 2.38 5.83
C MET A 112 0.97 1.76 5.97
N LEU A 113 1.42 1.45 7.19
CA LEU A 113 2.72 0.79 7.37
C LEU A 113 2.75 -0.62 6.75
N TYR A 114 1.63 -1.35 6.78
CA TYR A 114 1.51 -2.68 6.15
C TYR A 114 1.50 -2.60 4.62
N HIS A 115 1.01 -1.50 4.05
CA HIS A 115 1.09 -1.19 2.62
C HIS A 115 2.55 -1.05 2.19
N GLU A 116 3.30 -0.13 2.80
CA GLU A 116 4.71 0.12 2.45
C GLU A 116 5.61 -1.09 2.64
N LEU A 117 5.40 -1.84 3.73
CA LEU A 117 6.12 -3.10 3.93
C LEU A 117 5.77 -4.12 2.82
N THR A 118 4.53 -4.13 2.33
CA THR A 118 4.13 -5.01 1.23
C THR A 118 4.81 -4.62 -0.09
N VAL A 119 4.88 -3.32 -0.40
CA VAL A 119 5.59 -2.79 -1.58
C VAL A 119 7.03 -3.30 -1.57
N ALA A 120 7.78 -3.05 -0.50
CA ALA A 120 9.17 -3.49 -0.36
C ALA A 120 9.36 -5.02 -0.49
N TYR A 121 8.39 -5.83 -0.04
CA TYR A 121 8.42 -7.29 -0.21
C TYR A 121 8.21 -7.75 -1.66
N LEU A 122 7.43 -7.01 -2.45
CA LEU A 122 7.16 -7.35 -3.84
C LEU A 122 8.22 -6.76 -4.79
N GLU A 123 8.89 -5.67 -4.42
CA GLU A 123 10.07 -5.16 -5.12
C GLU A 123 11.30 -6.09 -4.95
N GLU A 124 11.60 -6.54 -3.73
CA GLU A 124 12.72 -7.46 -3.45
C GLU A 124 12.50 -8.92 -3.93
N ASP A 125 11.32 -9.24 -4.46
CA ASP A 125 11.07 -10.54 -5.07
C ASP A 125 11.87 -10.70 -6.38
N SER A 126 12.89 -11.55 -6.35
CA SER A 126 13.77 -11.83 -7.49
C SER A 126 13.11 -12.39 -8.77
N ARG A 127 11.81 -12.71 -8.78
CA ARG A 127 11.10 -13.13 -10.00
C ARG A 127 10.95 -11.93 -10.96
N PRO A 128 10.89 -12.14 -12.29
CA PRO A 128 10.66 -11.05 -13.23
C PRO A 128 9.41 -10.23 -12.91
N TRP A 129 9.44 -8.93 -13.18
CA TRP A 129 8.27 -8.06 -13.26
C TRP A 129 8.02 -7.73 -14.76
N PRO A 130 6.76 -7.61 -15.20
CA PRO A 130 6.45 -6.96 -16.48
C PRO A 130 6.95 -5.49 -16.50
N GLU A 131 7.46 -4.99 -17.62
CA GLU A 131 8.03 -3.63 -17.69
C GLU A 131 6.96 -2.53 -17.73
N VAL A 132 5.79 -2.81 -18.31
CA VAL A 132 4.63 -1.91 -18.37
C VAL A 132 3.37 -2.69 -18.00
N THR A 133 2.59 -2.14 -17.07
CA THR A 133 1.38 -2.74 -16.48
C THR A 133 0.26 -1.69 -16.41
N PRO A 134 -1.01 -2.10 -16.37
CA PRO A 134 -2.08 -1.19 -16.01
C PRO A 134 -2.00 -0.97 -14.50
N LEU A 135 -2.01 0.29 -14.04
CA LEU A 135 -1.70 0.71 -12.67
C LEU A 135 -2.35 -0.20 -11.59
N TRP A 136 -3.65 -0.49 -11.74
CA TRP A 136 -4.41 -1.33 -10.81
C TRP A 136 -3.81 -2.71 -10.55
N ALA A 137 -3.11 -3.28 -11.54
CA ALA A 137 -2.56 -4.64 -11.49
C ALA A 137 -1.59 -4.83 -10.33
N ASP A 138 -0.86 -3.79 -9.97
CA ASP A 138 0.13 -3.78 -8.91
C ASP A 138 -0.51 -3.35 -7.59
N GLU A 139 -1.26 -2.25 -7.59
CA GLU A 139 -1.82 -1.66 -6.37
C GLU A 139 -2.85 -2.53 -5.65
N TRP A 140 -3.69 -3.28 -6.38
CA TRP A 140 -4.66 -4.18 -5.74
C TRP A 140 -3.95 -5.22 -4.87
N GLN A 141 -2.75 -5.65 -5.27
CA GLN A 141 -1.93 -6.62 -4.53
C GLN A 141 -1.48 -6.02 -3.19
N PHE A 142 -1.01 -4.76 -3.21
CA PHE A 142 -0.60 -4.04 -2.01
C PHE A 142 -1.77 -3.88 -1.04
N LYS A 143 -2.93 -3.40 -1.51
CA LYS A 143 -4.14 -3.27 -0.66
C LYS A 143 -4.62 -4.62 -0.12
N TYR A 144 -4.64 -5.67 -0.94
CA TYR A 144 -5.10 -7.02 -0.57
C TYR A 144 -4.26 -7.64 0.56
N ILE A 145 -2.94 -7.56 0.44
CA ILE A 145 -2.03 -8.07 1.47
C ILE A 145 -2.09 -7.17 2.73
N ALA A 146 -2.14 -5.85 2.58
CA ALA A 146 -2.21 -4.92 3.71
C ALA A 146 -3.50 -5.09 4.52
N LEU A 147 -4.66 -5.21 3.87
CA LEU A 147 -5.94 -5.52 4.55
C LEU A 147 -5.90 -6.88 5.25
N TRP A 148 -5.28 -7.88 4.64
CA TRP A 148 -5.09 -9.19 5.29
C TRP A 148 -4.23 -9.08 6.55
N LEU A 149 -3.13 -8.32 6.51
CA LEU A 149 -2.29 -8.05 7.67
C LEU A 149 -3.07 -7.34 8.77
N THR A 150 -3.83 -6.29 8.46
CA THR A 150 -4.71 -5.60 9.43
C THR A 150 -5.74 -6.57 10.03
N GLN A 151 -6.29 -7.50 9.24
CA GLN A 151 -7.17 -8.55 9.76
C GLN A 151 -6.47 -9.54 10.69
N GLN A 152 -5.24 -9.94 10.41
CA GLN A 152 -4.50 -10.89 11.26
C GLN A 152 -3.96 -10.25 12.55
N LEU A 153 -3.50 -9.00 12.49
CA LEU A 153 -2.73 -8.35 13.55
C LEU A 153 -3.55 -7.40 14.41
N ASP A 154 -4.52 -6.70 13.82
CA ASP A 154 -5.35 -5.69 14.49
C ASP A 154 -6.84 -6.07 14.54
N GLY A 155 -7.25 -7.13 13.82
CA GLY A 155 -8.60 -7.70 13.88
C GLY A 155 -9.68 -6.93 13.12
N VAL A 156 -9.27 -5.96 12.30
CA VAL A 156 -10.18 -5.19 11.42
C VAL A 156 -10.65 -6.07 10.26
N LYS A 157 -11.89 -5.83 9.77
CA LYS A 157 -12.45 -6.54 8.62
C LYS A 157 -13.14 -5.57 7.66
N GLY A 158 -13.04 -5.88 6.38
CA GLY A 158 -13.41 -4.99 5.29
C GLY A 158 -12.45 -3.80 5.20
N VAL A 159 -12.89 -2.73 4.53
CA VAL A 159 -12.14 -1.48 4.42
C VAL A 159 -11.82 -0.86 5.79
N VAL A 160 -10.66 -0.25 5.89
CA VAL A 160 -10.12 0.52 7.02
C VAL A 160 -10.50 2.00 6.89
N ASN A 161 -10.40 2.60 5.70
CA ASN A 161 -10.67 4.05 5.46
C ASN A 161 -12.18 4.38 5.37
N LYS A 162 -12.98 3.94 6.35
CA LYS A 162 -14.45 4.06 6.35
C LYS A 162 -14.96 5.50 6.33
N ASP A 163 -14.31 6.36 7.11
CA ASP A 163 -14.59 7.78 7.26
C ASP A 163 -14.27 8.58 5.98
N VAL A 164 -13.20 8.22 5.28
CA VAL A 164 -12.85 8.81 3.98
C VAL A 164 -13.82 8.31 2.91
N ARG A 165 -14.12 7.01 2.90
CA ARG A 165 -15.11 6.42 1.99
C ARG A 165 -16.53 6.99 2.17
N GLU A 166 -16.90 7.41 3.39
CA GLU A 166 -18.17 8.14 3.64
C GLU A 166 -18.14 9.57 3.08
N GLN A 167 -16.99 10.24 3.08
CA GLN A 167 -16.82 11.57 2.46
C GLN A 167 -16.88 11.52 0.93
N TYR A 168 -16.39 10.44 0.32
CA TYR A 168 -16.37 10.23 -1.13
C TYR A 168 -17.43 9.20 -1.58
N GLU A 169 -18.60 9.14 -0.93
CA GLU A 169 -19.63 8.13 -1.24
C GLU A 169 -20.15 8.20 -2.69
N GLU A 170 -20.17 9.40 -3.29
CA GLU A 170 -20.57 9.63 -4.68
C GLU A 170 -19.72 8.84 -5.69
N ALA A 171 -18.44 8.56 -5.38
CA ALA A 171 -17.57 7.76 -6.22
C ALA A 171 -17.98 6.27 -6.31
N PHE A 172 -18.82 5.81 -5.38
CA PHE A 172 -19.36 4.45 -5.34
C PHE A 172 -20.78 4.36 -5.91
N GLU A 173 -21.40 5.47 -6.32
CA GLU A 173 -22.74 5.47 -6.94
C GLU A 173 -22.68 5.00 -8.39
N PRO A 174 -23.47 3.97 -8.81
CA PRO A 174 -23.48 3.53 -10.20
C PRO A 174 -24.18 4.51 -11.15
N GLU A 175 -23.54 4.77 -12.29
CA GLU A 175 -24.10 5.49 -13.43
C GLU A 175 -25.12 4.64 -14.23
N ALA A 176 -25.57 5.16 -15.37
CA ALA A 176 -26.64 4.57 -16.19
C ALA A 176 -26.28 3.22 -16.85
N ASP A 177 -25.01 2.86 -16.92
CA ASP A 177 -24.52 1.55 -17.38
C ASP A 177 -24.37 0.52 -16.23
N GLY A 178 -24.51 0.95 -14.98
CA GLY A 178 -24.35 0.14 -13.78
C GLY A 178 -22.93 0.08 -13.23
N LYS A 179 -21.99 0.93 -13.72
CA LYS A 179 -20.64 1.08 -13.19
C LYS A 179 -20.45 2.42 -12.48
N THR A 180 -19.49 2.53 -11.58
CA THR A 180 -19.10 3.79 -10.95
C THR A 180 -18.46 4.74 -11.99
N PRO A 181 -18.43 6.08 -11.75
CA PRO A 181 -17.90 7.06 -12.72
C PRO A 181 -16.46 6.80 -13.15
N VAL A 182 -15.68 6.17 -12.25
CA VAL A 182 -14.36 5.60 -12.49
C VAL A 182 -14.39 4.16 -11.99
N THR A 183 -13.78 3.21 -12.70
CA THR A 183 -13.58 1.83 -12.22
C THR A 183 -12.09 1.56 -11.99
N VAL A 184 -11.78 0.56 -11.16
CA VAL A 184 -10.41 0.08 -10.90
C VAL A 184 -9.65 -0.21 -12.20
N ARG A 185 -10.30 -0.78 -13.21
CA ARG A 185 -9.67 -1.06 -14.52
C ARG A 185 -9.67 0.13 -15.49
N GLY A 186 -10.48 1.16 -15.22
CA GLY A 186 -10.73 2.30 -16.10
C GLY A 186 -10.04 3.59 -15.66
N PHE A 187 -9.50 3.66 -14.43
CA PHE A 187 -8.60 4.71 -14.01
C PHE A 187 -7.27 4.62 -14.76
N ASP A 188 -6.72 5.77 -15.09
CA ASP A 188 -5.43 5.96 -15.74
C ASP A 188 -4.81 7.23 -15.17
N TRP A 189 -3.49 7.24 -14.97
CA TRP A 189 -2.79 8.31 -14.26
C TRP A 189 -2.18 9.30 -15.25
N TYR A 190 -2.41 10.59 -15.01
CA TYR A 190 -1.98 11.69 -15.87
C TYR A 190 -1.23 12.75 -15.07
N GLU A 191 -0.43 13.59 -15.75
CA GLU A 191 0.31 14.70 -15.12
C GLU A 191 -0.60 15.72 -14.39
N ASP A 192 -1.90 15.73 -14.69
CA ASP A 192 -2.91 16.59 -14.07
C ASP A 192 -3.90 15.85 -13.14
N THR A 193 -3.68 14.55 -12.86
CA THR A 193 -4.42 13.80 -11.84
C THR A 193 -4.24 14.47 -10.47
N THR A 194 -5.35 14.85 -9.84
CA THR A 194 -5.34 15.49 -8.52
C THR A 194 -5.25 14.47 -7.38
N PRO A 195 -4.75 14.86 -6.19
CA PRO A 195 -4.76 14.00 -5.01
C PRO A 195 -6.15 13.49 -4.61
N GLU A 196 -7.22 14.27 -4.87
CA GLU A 196 -8.60 13.84 -4.60
C GLU A 196 -9.07 12.73 -5.59
N GLU A 197 -8.67 12.81 -6.86
CA GLU A 197 -8.96 11.77 -7.87
C GLU A 197 -8.18 10.48 -7.59
N TYR A 198 -6.88 10.58 -7.24
CA TYR A 198 -6.08 9.42 -6.88
C TYR A 198 -6.55 8.78 -5.57
N LEU A 199 -6.87 9.58 -4.54
CA LEU A 199 -7.49 9.07 -3.30
C LEU A 199 -8.82 8.36 -3.58
N THR A 200 -9.64 8.91 -4.48
CA THR A 200 -10.91 8.27 -4.86
C THR A 200 -10.68 6.88 -5.46
N TYR A 201 -9.70 6.75 -6.35
CA TYR A 201 -9.30 5.49 -6.95
C TYR A 201 -8.70 4.50 -5.93
N GLU A 202 -7.87 4.98 -5.00
CA GLU A 202 -7.33 4.21 -3.88
C GLU A 202 -8.43 3.61 -2.98
N LEU A 203 -9.54 4.33 -2.76
CA LEU A 203 -10.71 3.82 -2.03
C LEU A 203 -11.45 2.73 -2.83
N LEU A 204 -11.48 2.79 -4.16
CA LEU A 204 -12.02 1.72 -5.01
C LEU A 204 -11.14 0.47 -4.95
N LEU A 205 -9.82 0.64 -4.99
CA LEU A 205 -8.84 -0.46 -4.84
C LEU A 205 -8.92 -1.12 -3.47
N GLU A 206 -9.07 -0.33 -2.39
CA GLU A 206 -9.26 -0.87 -1.05
C GLU A 206 -10.59 -1.65 -0.94
N GLN A 207 -11.68 -1.15 -1.52
CA GLN A 207 -12.95 -1.89 -1.58
C GLN A 207 -12.81 -3.18 -2.39
N PHE A 208 -12.11 -3.14 -3.52
CA PHE A 208 -11.85 -4.32 -4.34
C PHE A 208 -11.05 -5.38 -3.59
N ALA A 209 -9.98 -4.97 -2.91
CA ALA A 209 -9.18 -5.81 -2.04
C ALA A 209 -9.99 -6.40 -0.87
N ALA A 210 -10.89 -5.61 -0.27
CA ALA A 210 -11.79 -6.07 0.79
C ALA A 210 -12.78 -7.14 0.30
N ASP A 211 -13.42 -6.92 -0.86
CA ASP A 211 -14.36 -7.87 -1.45
C ASP A 211 -13.65 -9.15 -1.91
N LEU A 212 -12.43 -9.04 -2.45
CA LEU A 212 -11.57 -10.20 -2.72
C LEU A 212 -11.26 -10.99 -1.43
N LEU A 213 -11.00 -10.35 -0.28
CA LEU A 213 -10.74 -11.05 0.99
C LEU A 213 -11.99 -11.70 1.59
N GLU A 214 -13.19 -11.19 1.29
CA GLU A 214 -14.44 -11.84 1.68
C GLU A 214 -14.72 -13.09 0.83
N HIS A 215 -14.37 -13.05 -0.47
CA HIS A 215 -14.66 -14.13 -1.42
C HIS A 215 -13.52 -15.16 -1.57
N GLN A 216 -12.28 -14.82 -1.19
CA GLN A 216 -11.08 -15.64 -1.38
C GLN A 216 -10.14 -15.55 -0.18
N ASP A 217 -9.50 -16.67 0.18
CA ASP A 217 -8.41 -16.65 1.15
C ASP A 217 -7.11 -16.08 0.54
N ILE A 218 -6.22 -15.62 1.42
CA ILE A 218 -4.95 -14.95 1.07
C ILE A 218 -4.06 -15.72 0.08
N SER A 219 -4.21 -17.05 -0.07
CA SER A 219 -3.47 -17.80 -1.10
C SER A 219 -3.83 -17.41 -2.54
N LEU A 220 -4.87 -16.61 -2.77
CA LEU A 220 -5.10 -15.91 -4.04
C LEU A 220 -3.82 -15.19 -4.51
N ILE A 221 -3.13 -14.47 -3.63
CA ILE A 221 -1.99 -13.65 -4.03
C ILE A 221 -0.83 -14.49 -4.56
N THR A 222 -0.59 -15.66 -3.97
CA THR A 222 0.49 -16.56 -4.41
C THR A 222 0.13 -17.22 -5.74
N ARG A 223 -1.15 -17.50 -6.00
CA ARG A 223 -1.65 -17.95 -7.31
C ARG A 223 -1.48 -16.85 -8.36
N PHE A 224 -1.89 -15.63 -8.07
CA PHE A 224 -1.77 -14.50 -8.99
C PHE A 224 -0.31 -14.18 -9.34
N LEU A 225 0.54 -13.98 -8.33
CA LEU A 225 1.97 -13.73 -8.51
C LEU A 225 2.66 -14.84 -9.32
N SER A 226 2.20 -16.10 -9.25
CA SER A 226 2.75 -17.19 -10.06
C SER A 226 2.46 -17.06 -11.57
N ARG A 227 1.46 -16.28 -11.96
CA ARG A 227 1.11 -15.94 -13.35
C ARG A 227 1.65 -14.58 -13.78
N TYR A 228 1.68 -13.64 -12.84
CA TYR A 228 1.99 -12.23 -13.07
C TYR A 228 3.50 -11.94 -13.11
N ARG A 229 4.30 -12.63 -12.29
CA ARG A 229 5.77 -12.48 -12.23
C ARG A 229 6.48 -13.11 -13.43
N ILE A 230 6.34 -12.49 -14.59
CA ILE A 230 6.88 -12.95 -15.87
C ILE A 230 7.62 -11.85 -16.61
N GLU A 231 8.66 -12.23 -17.37
CA GLU A 231 9.43 -11.30 -18.22
C GLU A 231 8.57 -10.92 -19.43
N ARG A 232 8.05 -9.70 -19.46
CA ARG A 232 7.17 -9.19 -20.52
C ARG A 232 7.23 -7.67 -20.61
N GLU A 233 7.49 -7.14 -21.80
CA GLU A 233 7.55 -5.68 -22.10
C GLU A 233 6.26 -4.90 -21.72
N GLU A 234 5.08 -5.52 -21.83
CA GLU A 234 3.78 -4.87 -21.59
C GLU A 234 2.68 -5.90 -21.27
N LEU A 235 1.87 -5.66 -20.24
CA LEU A 235 0.60 -6.38 -20.01
C LEU A 235 -0.56 -5.40 -20.14
N LEU A 236 -1.60 -5.79 -20.89
CA LEU A 236 -2.83 -5.00 -21.02
C LEU A 236 -3.86 -5.38 -19.93
N SER A 237 -4.77 -4.46 -19.60
CA SER A 237 -5.82 -4.66 -18.57
C SER A 237 -6.62 -5.96 -18.73
N ASP A 238 -7.05 -6.31 -19.94
CA ASP A 238 -7.73 -7.59 -20.24
C ASP A 238 -6.85 -8.82 -19.95
N GLN A 239 -5.53 -8.71 -20.15
CA GLN A 239 -4.59 -9.81 -19.92
C GLN A 239 -4.38 -10.03 -18.42
N VAL A 240 -4.23 -8.96 -17.64
CA VAL A 240 -4.14 -9.02 -16.18
C VAL A 240 -5.46 -9.49 -15.58
N THR A 241 -6.60 -8.98 -16.06
CA THR A 241 -7.95 -9.44 -15.67
C THR A 241 -8.06 -10.95 -15.84
N LYS A 242 -7.60 -11.48 -16.98
CA LYS A 242 -7.57 -12.93 -17.24
C LYS A 242 -6.63 -13.68 -16.30
N MET A 243 -5.46 -13.14 -15.95
CA MET A 243 -4.56 -13.75 -14.95
C MET A 243 -5.21 -13.79 -13.55
N LEU A 244 -5.97 -12.75 -13.18
CA LEU A 244 -6.72 -12.72 -11.93
C LEU A 244 -7.85 -13.76 -11.95
N VAL A 245 -8.69 -13.78 -12.99
CA VAL A 245 -9.75 -14.79 -13.18
C VAL A 245 -9.19 -16.22 -13.10
N GLU A 246 -8.06 -16.51 -13.76
CA GLU A 246 -7.40 -17.82 -13.69
C GLU A 246 -6.76 -18.14 -12.31
N SER A 247 -6.69 -17.16 -11.41
CA SER A 247 -6.20 -17.30 -10.03
C SER A 247 -7.32 -17.37 -8.99
N LEU A 248 -8.55 -17.01 -9.38
CA LEU A 248 -9.75 -17.15 -8.57
C LEU A 248 -10.37 -18.55 -8.70
N ASP A 249 -11.40 -18.82 -7.91
CA ASP A 249 -12.19 -20.04 -8.01
C ASP A 249 -13.03 -20.09 -9.30
N PRO A 250 -13.47 -21.30 -9.73
CA PRO A 250 -14.38 -21.42 -10.87
C PRO A 250 -15.67 -20.62 -10.66
N GLN A 251 -16.09 -19.88 -11.69
CA GLN A 251 -17.26 -18.97 -11.72
C GLN A 251 -17.01 -17.56 -11.14
N SER A 252 -15.82 -17.24 -10.63
CA SER A 252 -15.52 -15.88 -10.13
C SER A 252 -15.42 -14.79 -11.22
N GLU A 253 -15.38 -15.14 -12.51
CA GLU A 253 -15.37 -14.17 -13.63
C GLU A 253 -16.67 -13.35 -13.70
N GLU A 254 -17.83 -13.99 -13.59
CA GLU A 254 -19.14 -13.32 -13.57
C GLU A 254 -19.32 -12.46 -12.31
N TRP A 255 -18.70 -12.87 -11.20
CA TRP A 255 -18.67 -12.08 -9.97
C TRP A 255 -17.82 -10.82 -10.12
N LEU A 256 -16.58 -10.93 -10.63
CA LEU A 256 -15.70 -9.77 -10.88
C LEU A 256 -16.36 -8.74 -11.79
N GLU A 257 -16.85 -9.16 -12.96
CA GLU A 257 -17.50 -8.26 -13.93
C GLU A 257 -18.81 -7.66 -13.38
N GLY A 258 -19.42 -8.30 -12.38
CA GLY A 258 -20.60 -7.82 -11.66
C GLY A 258 -20.32 -6.77 -10.57
N LEU A 259 -19.06 -6.55 -10.18
CA LEU A 259 -18.70 -5.49 -9.24
C LEU A 259 -18.87 -4.12 -9.92
N VAL A 260 -19.58 -3.19 -9.28
CA VAL A 260 -19.90 -1.88 -9.88
C VAL A 260 -18.65 -1.02 -10.17
N TYR A 261 -17.56 -1.27 -9.45
CA TYR A 261 -16.32 -0.51 -9.53
C TYR A 261 -15.18 -1.22 -10.28
N PHE A 262 -15.44 -2.35 -10.95
CA PHE A 262 -14.42 -3.14 -11.68
C PHE A 262 -14.59 -3.08 -13.21
#